data_AF-A0A9E1HYQ6-F1
#
_entry.id   AF-A0A9E1HYQ6-F1
#
_cell.length_a   1.000
_cell.length_b   1.000
_cell.length_c   1.000
_cell.angle_alpha   90.00
_cell.angle_beta   90.00
_cell.angle_gamma   90.00
#
_symmetry.space_group_name_H-M   'P 1'
#
loop_
_entity.id
_entity.type
_entity.pdbx_description
1 polymer ?
#
loop_
_entity_poly.entity_id
_entity_poly.type
_entity_poly.pdbx_seq_one_letter_code
_entity_poly.pdbx_strand_id
1 'polypeptide(L)'
;MKTSDLIEALNRLKVQTGSLACLGCGREHNCSTQGCRLIREAVEKLCGMEWIDTKVELPPDDVTVLAIVSGEPYENITLVSVPCTGAYSESEGWMIDEFPMWENPQVSHWMPIPKLPEES
;
A
#
# COMPACT_ATOMS: atom_id res chain seq x y z
N MET A 1 4.37 -10.93 -13.34
CA MET A 1 5.24 -10.58 -12.20
C MET A 1 4.39 -9.76 -11.26
N LYS A 2 4.23 -10.20 -10.00
CA LYS A 2 3.51 -9.44 -8.98
C LYS A 2 4.38 -8.25 -8.53
N THR A 3 3.76 -7.21 -7.99
CA THR A 3 4.50 -6.04 -7.46
C THR A 3 5.46 -6.48 -6.36
N SER A 4 5.03 -7.37 -5.47
CA SER A 4 5.86 -8.10 -4.51
C SER A 4 7.09 -8.78 -5.12
N ASP A 5 6.95 -9.55 -6.20
CA ASP A 5 8.10 -10.19 -6.88
C ASP A 5 9.13 -9.15 -7.36
N LEU A 6 8.64 -8.03 -7.90
CA LEU A 6 9.48 -6.91 -8.36
C LEU A 6 10.17 -6.21 -7.18
N ILE A 7 9.44 -5.94 -6.10
CA ILE A 7 9.98 -5.35 -4.87
C ILE A 7 11.09 -6.22 -4.30
N GLU A 8 10.91 -7.55 -4.28
CA GLU A 8 11.93 -8.49 -3.82
C GLU A 8 13.18 -8.44 -4.69
N ALA A 9 13.00 -8.47 -6.02
CA ALA A 9 14.12 -8.36 -6.97
C ALA A 9 14.88 -7.04 -6.82
N LEU A 10 14.18 -5.92 -6.64
CA LEU A 10 14.77 -4.61 -6.42
C LEU A 10 15.52 -4.54 -5.08
N ASN A 11 14.96 -5.10 -4.00
CA ASN A 11 15.65 -5.17 -2.71
C ASN A 11 16.97 -5.96 -2.79
N ARG A 12 17.00 -7.05 -3.56
CA ARG A 12 18.23 -7.80 -3.84
C ARG A 12 19.22 -7.00 -4.69
N LEU A 13 18.74 -6.20 -5.65
CA LEU A 13 19.60 -5.39 -6.51
C LEU A 13 20.22 -4.19 -5.77
N LYS A 14 19.48 -3.60 -4.83
CA LYS A 14 19.87 -2.43 -4.04
C LYS A 14 21.22 -2.60 -3.33
N VAL A 15 21.53 -3.79 -2.80
CA VAL A 15 22.75 -4.04 -2.00
C VAL A 15 24.03 -4.13 -2.84
N GLN A 16 23.92 -4.13 -4.16
CA GLN A 16 25.08 -4.02 -5.06
C GLN A 16 25.63 -2.59 -5.04
N THR A 17 26.39 -2.27 -3.99
CA THR A 17 27.09 -1.00 -3.83
C THR A 17 28.30 -0.91 -4.78
N GLY A 18 28.59 0.28 -5.29
CA GLY A 18 29.75 0.50 -6.18
C GLY A 18 29.64 -0.09 -7.59
N SER A 19 28.47 -0.57 -8.02
CA SER A 19 28.28 -1.04 -9.39
C SER A 19 28.30 0.14 -10.39
N LEU A 20 28.68 -0.14 -11.64
CA LEU A 20 28.65 0.84 -12.75
C LEU A 20 27.28 1.54 -12.89
N ALA A 21 26.19 0.88 -12.51
CA ALA A 21 24.84 1.45 -12.58
C ALA A 21 24.61 2.62 -11.60
N CYS A 22 25.42 2.75 -10.55
CA CYS A 22 25.35 3.87 -9.62
C CYS A 22 26.14 5.10 -10.11
N LEU A 23 27.01 4.98 -11.12
CA LEU A 23 27.75 6.10 -11.68
C LEU A 23 26.88 6.83 -12.72
N GLY A 24 26.57 8.11 -12.48
CA GLY A 24 25.73 8.91 -13.38
C GLY A 24 24.23 8.80 -13.13
N CYS A 25 23.81 8.28 -11.97
CA CYS A 25 22.39 8.21 -11.59
C CYS A 25 21.85 9.54 -11.01
N GLY A 26 22.71 10.53 -10.77
CA GLY A 26 22.35 11.83 -10.19
C GLY A 26 22.03 11.79 -8.69
N ARG A 27 22.22 10.63 -8.03
CA ARG A 27 22.00 10.40 -6.59
C ARG A 27 23.20 9.73 -5.92
N GLU A 28 24.37 9.85 -6.53
CA GLU A 28 25.63 9.19 -6.19
C GLU A 28 26.01 9.41 -4.72
N HIS A 29 25.76 10.62 -4.21
CA HIS A 29 26.11 11.03 -2.85
C HIS A 29 25.35 10.27 -1.76
N ASN A 30 24.26 9.57 -2.10
CA ASN A 30 23.40 8.82 -1.16
C ASN A 30 23.40 7.30 -1.38
N CYS A 31 24.26 6.81 -2.28
CA CYS A 31 24.52 5.39 -2.47
C CYS A 31 25.58 4.93 -1.45
N SER A 32 25.17 4.73 -0.19
CA SER A 32 26.03 4.35 0.93
C SER A 32 25.95 2.86 1.26
N THR A 33 26.32 2.46 2.49
CA THR A 33 26.18 1.09 3.02
C THR A 33 24.75 0.55 2.96
N GLN A 34 23.75 1.42 2.83
CA GLN A 34 22.36 1.03 2.65
C GLN A 34 22.00 0.68 1.19
N GLY A 35 22.93 0.71 0.24
CA GLY A 35 22.68 0.37 -1.15
C GLY A 35 22.19 1.55 -2.02
N CYS A 36 21.87 1.24 -3.29
CA CYS A 36 21.46 2.22 -4.29
C CYS A 36 20.22 3.04 -3.83
N ARG A 37 20.34 4.37 -3.80
CA ARG A 37 19.25 5.26 -3.37
C ARG A 37 18.05 5.25 -4.33
N LEU A 38 18.30 5.18 -5.63
CA LEU A 38 17.22 5.14 -6.64
C LEU A 38 16.35 3.89 -6.47
N ILE A 39 16.98 2.74 -6.27
CA ILE A 39 16.27 1.47 -6.07
C ILE A 39 15.49 1.50 -4.75
N ARG A 40 16.06 2.08 -3.68
CA ARG A 40 15.34 2.28 -2.41
C ARG A 40 14.06 3.08 -2.59
N GLU A 41 14.15 4.23 -3.24
CA GLU A 41 12.99 5.08 -3.47
C GLU A 41 11.96 4.42 -4.38
N ALA A 42 12.41 3.67 -5.39
CA ALA A 42 11.51 2.87 -6.20
C ALA A 42 10.76 1.83 -5.36
N VAL A 43 11.45 1.08 -4.50
CA VAL A 43 10.84 0.13 -3.57
C VAL A 43 9.85 0.83 -2.64
N GLU A 44 10.25 1.93 -1.99
CA GLU A 44 9.39 2.69 -1.08
C GLU A 44 8.11 3.17 -1.76
N LYS A 45 8.20 3.66 -3.00
CA LYS A 45 7.02 4.05 -3.78
C LYS A 45 6.16 2.85 -4.15
N LEU A 46 6.76 1.74 -4.59
CA LEU A 46 6.02 0.54 -5.01
C LEU A 46 5.33 -0.16 -3.83
N CYS A 47 5.94 -0.19 -2.64
CA CYS A 47 5.34 -0.74 -1.43
C CYS A 47 4.03 -0.01 -1.05
N GLY A 48 3.94 1.29 -1.32
CA GLY A 48 2.71 2.06 -1.06
C GLY A 48 1.59 1.89 -2.09
N MET A 49 1.75 1.00 -3.08
CA MET A 49 0.81 0.84 -4.21
C MET A 49 0.30 -0.60 -4.37
N GLU A 50 0.56 -1.50 -3.43
CA GLU A 50 0.10 -2.89 -3.49
C GLU A 50 -1.14 -3.10 -2.61
N TRP A 51 -2.10 -3.87 -3.12
CA TRP A 51 -3.26 -4.33 -2.36
C TRP A 51 -2.86 -5.52 -1.48
N ILE A 52 -3.10 -5.39 -0.18
CA ILE A 52 -2.77 -6.36 0.85
C ILE A 52 -4.04 -7.14 1.20
N ASP A 53 -4.00 -8.47 1.10
CA ASP A 53 -5.13 -9.33 1.52
C ASP A 53 -5.30 -9.23 3.05
N THR A 54 -6.52 -8.94 3.50
CA THR A 54 -6.85 -8.77 4.92
C THR A 54 -6.61 -10.05 5.74
N LYS A 55 -6.52 -11.21 5.10
CA LYS A 55 -6.17 -12.49 5.73
C LYS A 55 -4.68 -12.66 5.95
N VAL A 56 -3.85 -11.91 5.22
CA VAL A 56 -2.38 -11.93 5.37
C VAL A 56 -1.95 -10.93 6.42
N GLU A 57 -2.43 -9.69 6.30
CA GLU A 57 -2.07 -8.59 7.18
C GLU A 57 -3.22 -7.57 7.22
N LEU A 58 -3.51 -7.06 8.42
CA LEU A 58 -4.47 -6.00 8.65
C LEU A 58 -3.75 -4.64 8.69
N PRO A 59 -4.43 -3.54 8.32
CA PRO A 59 -3.81 -2.22 8.44
C PRO A 59 -3.53 -1.87 9.90
N PRO A 60 -2.65 -0.87 10.15
CA PRO A 60 -2.48 -0.34 11.50
C PRO A 60 -3.81 0.14 12.08
N ASP A 61 -3.96 -0.05 13.38
CA ASP A 61 -5.15 0.32 14.15
C ASP A 61 -5.48 1.81 13.97
N ASP A 62 -6.76 2.09 13.68
CA ASP A 62 -7.31 3.44 13.48
C ASP A 62 -6.62 4.28 12.38
N VAL A 63 -5.95 3.64 11.42
CA VAL A 63 -5.40 4.32 10.24
C VAL A 63 -6.34 4.21 9.05
N THR A 64 -6.68 5.35 8.45
CA THR A 64 -7.49 5.39 7.22
C THR A 64 -6.72 4.83 6.04
N VAL A 65 -7.35 3.89 5.35
CA VAL A 65 -6.84 3.17 4.18
C VAL A 65 -7.89 3.14 3.07
N LEU A 66 -7.47 2.74 1.87
CA LEU A 66 -8.40 2.28 0.85
C LEU A 66 -8.69 0.80 1.08
N ALA A 67 -9.96 0.42 1.11
CA ALA A 67 -10.43 -0.94 1.34
C ALA A 67 -11.29 -1.43 0.17
N ILE A 68 -11.10 -2.68 -0.28
CA ILE A 68 -11.99 -3.33 -1.26
C ILE A 68 -13.12 -4.00 -0.51
N VAL A 69 -14.31 -3.41 -0.60
CA VAL A 69 -15.48 -3.78 0.18
C VAL A 69 -16.53 -4.47 -0.69
N SER A 70 -17.22 -5.45 -0.13
CA SER A 70 -18.38 -6.11 -0.73
C SER A 70 -19.48 -6.31 0.31
N GLY A 71 -20.72 -6.37 -0.14
CA GLY A 71 -21.90 -6.61 0.70
C GLY A 71 -22.95 -5.53 0.54
N GLU A 72 -23.87 -5.47 1.48
CA GLU A 72 -25.10 -4.67 1.37
C GLU A 72 -25.19 -3.71 2.57
N PRO A 73 -24.67 -2.47 2.47
CA PRO A 73 -24.74 -1.51 3.58
C PRO A 73 -26.18 -1.08 3.90
N TYR A 74 -27.05 -1.05 2.89
CA TYR A 74 -28.48 -0.75 3.01
C TYR A 74 -29.27 -1.65 2.06
N GLU A 75 -30.58 -1.80 2.31
CA GLU A 75 -31.48 -2.72 1.58
C GLU A 75 -31.45 -2.55 0.05
N ASN A 76 -31.19 -1.33 -0.43
CA ASN A 76 -31.21 -0.98 -1.86
C ASN A 76 -29.81 -0.77 -2.46
N ILE A 77 -28.74 -1.11 -1.75
CA ILE A 77 -27.35 -0.92 -2.21
C ILE A 77 -26.59 -2.23 -2.07
N THR A 78 -26.00 -2.68 -3.17
CA THR A 78 -25.07 -3.81 -3.19
C THR A 78 -23.71 -3.34 -3.71
N LEU A 79 -22.67 -3.51 -2.90
CA LEU A 79 -21.28 -3.27 -3.27
C LEU A 79 -20.64 -4.59 -3.69
N VAL A 80 -19.93 -4.58 -4.83
CA VAL A 80 -19.20 -5.72 -5.36
C VAL A 80 -17.77 -5.32 -5.63
N SER A 81 -16.87 -5.64 -4.70
CA SER A 81 -15.43 -5.33 -4.76
C SER A 81 -15.14 -3.87 -5.10
N VAL A 82 -15.81 -2.97 -4.38
CA VAL A 82 -15.71 -1.52 -4.59
C VAL A 82 -14.63 -0.95 -3.66
N PRO A 83 -13.72 -0.08 -4.16
CA PRO A 83 -12.81 0.65 -3.30
C PRO A 83 -13.57 1.74 -2.52
N CYS A 84 -13.43 1.72 -1.20
CA CYS A 84 -13.98 2.68 -0.25
C CYS A 84 -12.88 3.16 0.70
N THR A 85 -13.05 4.31 1.33
CA THR A 85 -12.19 4.69 2.46
C THR A 85 -12.71 4.07 3.76
N GLY A 86 -11.80 3.69 4.64
CA GLY A 86 -12.19 3.13 5.92
C GLY A 86 -10.99 2.85 6.81
N ALA A 87 -11.28 2.41 8.02
CA ALA A 87 -10.29 2.03 9.01
C ALA A 87 -10.63 0.68 9.63
N TYR A 88 -9.60 0.01 10.15
CA TYR A 88 -9.77 -1.18 10.97
C TYR A 88 -9.40 -0.82 12.41
N SER A 89 -10.24 -1.27 13.34
CA SER A 89 -9.97 -1.24 14.78
C SER A 89 -9.98 -2.66 15.33
N GLU A 90 -9.05 -2.99 16.24
CA GLU A 90 -9.08 -4.28 16.94
C GLU A 90 -10.35 -4.50 17.77
N SER A 91 -10.97 -3.42 18.28
CA SER A 91 -12.17 -3.50 19.10
C SER A 91 -13.47 -3.50 18.31
N GLU A 92 -13.54 -2.75 17.21
CA GLU A 92 -14.78 -2.50 16.47
C GLU A 92 -14.81 -3.17 15.08
N GLY A 93 -13.66 -3.66 14.60
CA GLY A 93 -13.52 -4.24 13.28
C GLY A 93 -13.41 -3.17 12.18
N TRP A 94 -13.91 -3.51 10.99
CA TRP A 94 -13.87 -2.62 9.83
C TRP A 94 -15.00 -1.57 9.88
N MET A 95 -14.63 -0.31 9.73
CA MET A 95 -15.53 0.83 9.59
C MET A 95 -15.31 1.46 8.21
N ILE A 96 -16.38 1.58 7.43
CA ILE A 96 -16.33 2.16 6.07
C ILE A 96 -16.89 3.58 6.13
N ASP A 97 -16.10 4.56 5.71
CA ASP A 97 -16.40 5.99 5.91
C ASP A 97 -17.67 6.41 5.15
N GLU A 98 -17.90 5.85 3.97
CA GLU A 98 -19.08 6.11 3.17
C GLU A 98 -20.36 5.50 3.77
N PHE A 99 -20.20 4.52 4.66
CA PHE A 99 -21.28 3.75 5.27
C PHE A 99 -21.04 3.53 6.78
N PRO A 100 -21.02 4.60 7.60
CA PRO A 100 -20.53 4.54 8.99
C PRO A 100 -21.41 3.71 9.93
N MET A 101 -22.66 3.44 9.55
CA MET A 101 -23.60 2.61 10.32
C MET A 101 -23.62 1.14 9.86
N TRP A 102 -22.77 0.77 8.89
CA TRP A 102 -22.76 -0.57 8.34
C TRP A 102 -21.95 -1.52 9.23
N GLU A 103 -22.63 -2.47 9.84
CA GLU A 103 -22.00 -3.50 10.66
C GLU A 103 -21.41 -4.64 9.82
N ASN A 104 -20.22 -5.09 10.18
CA ASN A 104 -19.54 -6.26 9.63
C ASN A 104 -19.37 -6.28 8.09
N PRO A 105 -18.85 -5.20 7.48
CA PRO A 105 -18.58 -5.17 6.04
C PRO A 105 -17.56 -6.26 5.65
N GLN A 106 -17.73 -6.85 4.46
CA GLN A 106 -16.74 -7.81 3.96
C GLN A 106 -15.63 -7.05 3.24
N VAL A 107 -14.44 -7.03 3.86
CA VAL A 107 -13.24 -6.39 3.30
C VAL A 107 -12.25 -7.45 2.86
N SER A 108 -11.94 -7.47 1.56
CA SER A 108 -11.04 -8.46 0.98
C SER A 108 -9.59 -8.01 0.95
N HIS A 109 -9.35 -6.74 0.65
CA HIS A 109 -8.01 -6.18 0.51
C HIS A 109 -7.98 -4.73 0.99
N TRP A 110 -6.81 -4.24 1.35
CA TRP A 110 -6.58 -2.84 1.67
C TRP A 110 -5.25 -2.34 1.10
N MET A 111 -5.10 -1.02 0.99
CA MET A 111 -3.82 -0.38 0.71
C MET A 111 -3.75 0.99 1.38
N PRO A 112 -2.55 1.49 1.73
CA PRO A 112 -2.42 2.86 2.23
C PRO A 112 -2.95 3.85 1.19
N ILE A 113 -3.48 4.98 1.65
CA ILE A 113 -3.94 6.04 0.75
C ILE A 113 -2.73 6.54 -0.08
N PRO A 114 -2.83 6.55 -1.42
CA PRO A 114 -1.78 7.08 -2.26
C PRO A 114 -1.44 8.52 -1.89
N LYS A 115 -0.16 8.87 -1.94
CA LYS A 115 0.26 10.28 -1.75
C LYS A 115 -0.41 11.15 -2.82
N LEU A 116 -1.01 12.24 -2.38
CA LEU A 116 -1.54 13.26 -3.28
C LEU A 116 -0.43 13.82 -4.18
N PRO A 117 -0.76 14.22 -5.42
CA PRO A 117 0.20 14.91 -6.28
C PRO A 117 0.69 16.19 -5.59
N GLU A 118 1.98 16.51 -5.72
CA GLU A 118 2.51 17.79 -5.27
C GLU A 118 1.86 18.91 -6.08
N GLU A 119 1.37 19.96 -5.42
CA GLU A 119 0.85 21.15 -6.11
C GLU A 119 2.00 21.80 -6.89
N SER A 120 1.79 22.02 -8.20
CA SER A 120 2.77 22.56 -9.14
C SER A 120 3.05 24.05 -8.95
#